data_AF-A0A183PTE4-F1
#
_entry.id   AF-A0A183PTE4-F1
#
_cell.length_a   1.000
_cell.length_b   1.000
_cell.length_c   1.000
_cell.angle_alpha   90.00
_cell.angle_beta   90.00
_cell.angle_gamma   90.00
#
_symmetry.space_group_name_H-M   'P 1'
#
loop_
_entity.id
_entity.type
_entity.pdbx_description
1 polymer ?
#
loop_
_entity_poly.entity_id
_entity_poly.type
_entity_poly.pdbx_seq_one_letter_code
_entity_poly.pdbx_strand_id
1 'polypeptide(L)'
;MYTVTEHWSLVRLPQGDSFDIPNPEPGQGQSDISHLEILELPKHLAISIASIQRAESVLLAEERANSLKAWEDDNICFISSYAMNLAQINNSVRIPPS
;
A
#
# COMPACT_ATOMS: atom_id res chain seq x y z
N MET A 1 5.34 -10.37 -3.28
CA MET A 1 5.01 -9.54 -2.09
C MET A 1 5.26 -8.10 -2.49
N TYR A 2 4.22 -7.27 -2.52
CA TYR A 2 4.36 -5.85 -2.86
C TYR A 2 4.37 -5.02 -1.57
N THR A 3 5.20 -3.99 -1.52
CA THR A 3 5.26 -3.04 -0.40
C THR A 3 4.57 -1.75 -0.82
N VAL A 4 3.60 -1.31 -0.03
CA VAL A 4 2.88 -0.04 -0.26
C VAL A 4 3.41 1.00 0.73
N THR A 5 3.73 2.17 0.20
CA THR A 5 4.20 3.33 0.99
C THR A 5 3.19 4.45 0.86
N GLU A 6 2.71 4.96 1.98
CA GLU A 6 1.84 6.14 2.03
C GLU A 6 2.71 7.40 2.16
N HIS A 7 2.28 8.49 1.52
CA HIS A 7 2.96 9.78 1.59
C HIS A 7 1.91 10.86 1.79
N TRP A 8 2.07 11.67 2.84
CA TRP A 8 1.11 12.70 3.22
C TRP A 8 1.74 14.07 3.03
N SER A 9 0.95 15.04 2.57
CA SER A 9 1.38 16.43 2.49
C SER A 9 0.27 17.39 2.91
N LEU A 10 0.66 18.46 3.61
CA LEU A 10 -0.21 19.60 3.92
C LEU A 10 -0.01 20.67 2.86
N VAL A 11 -1.05 20.96 2.08
CA VAL A 11 -0.98 21.96 1.00
C VAL A 11 -1.79 23.19 1.38
N ARG A 12 -1.18 24.38 1.29
CA ARG A 12 -1.86 25.66 1.46
C ARG A 12 -2.34 26.18 0.11
N LEU A 13 -3.64 26.47 0.00
CA LEU A 13 -4.24 27.03 -1.20
C LEU A 13 -4.62 28.51 -1.00
N PRO A 14 -4.52 29.35 -2.04
CA PRO A 14 -4.09 29.03 -3.42
C PRO A 14 -2.57 29.03 -3.63
N GLN A 15 -1.76 29.35 -2.61
CA GLN A 15 -0.32 29.60 -2.75
C GLN A 15 0.47 28.38 -3.27
N GLY A 16 -0.02 27.17 -3.03
CA GLY A 16 0.59 25.92 -3.49
C GLY A 16 1.73 25.41 -2.61
N ASP A 17 2.03 26.10 -1.50
CA ASP A 17 3.04 25.64 -0.54
C ASP A 17 2.63 24.27 0.01
N SER A 18 3.54 23.29 -0.08
CA SER A 18 3.33 21.93 0.41
C SER A 18 4.36 21.57 1.47
N PHE A 19 3.92 20.94 2.55
CA PHE A 19 4.80 20.40 3.59
C PHE A 19 4.57 18.90 3.73
N ASP A 20 5.64 18.13 3.63
CA ASP A 20 5.57 16.68 3.85
C ASP A 20 5.23 16.37 5.31
N ILE A 21 4.29 15.45 5.50
CA ILE A 21 3.85 14.99 6.81
C ILE A 21 4.33 13.55 6.97
N PRO A 22 5.07 13.23 8.06
CA PRO A 22 5.49 11.87 8.33
C PRO A 22 4.30 10.95 8.59
N ASN A 23 4.49 9.66 8.31
CA ASN A 23 3.51 8.63 8.65
C ASN A 23 3.53 8.36 10.16
N PRO A 24 2.37 8.02 10.76
CA PRO A 24 2.33 7.47 12.11
C PRO A 24 3.00 6.09 12.15
N GLU A 25 3.64 5.74 13.28
CA GLU A 25 4.21 4.41 13.46
C GLU A 25 3.08 3.37 13.69
N PRO A 26 3.26 2.13 13.19
CA PRO A 26 2.27 1.08 13.38
C PRO A 26 2.12 0.72 14.86
N GLY A 27 0.87 0.66 15.34
CA GLY A 27 0.54 0.26 16.71
C GLY A 27 0.51 1.40 17.74
N GLN A 28 0.74 2.65 17.34
CA GLN A 28 0.55 3.81 18.22
C GLN A 28 -0.93 4.07 18.52
N GLY A 29 -1.22 4.56 19.74
CA GLY A 29 -2.58 4.87 20.19
C GLY A 29 -3.22 6.02 19.42
N GLN A 30 -4.56 6.08 19.41
CA GLN A 30 -5.33 7.09 18.65
C GLN A 30 -5.04 8.55 19.04
N SER A 31 -4.56 8.80 20.25
CA SER A 31 -4.21 10.13 20.75
C SER A 31 -2.73 10.49 20.55
N ASP A 32 -1.94 9.58 20.01
CA ASP A 32 -0.53 9.80 19.78
C ASP A 32 -0.32 10.76 18.61
N ILE A 33 0.51 11.78 18.80
CA ILE A 33 0.88 12.77 17.78
C ILE A 33 2.40 12.98 17.73
N SER A 34 3.18 12.08 18.35
CA SER A 34 4.64 12.24 18.48
C SER A 34 5.36 12.36 17.13
N HIS A 35 4.86 11.69 16.10
CA HIS A 35 5.43 11.80 14.75
C HIS A 35 5.25 13.19 14.13
N LEU A 36 4.32 14.00 14.63
CA LEU A 36 4.05 15.36 14.16
C LEU A 36 4.72 16.45 15.00
N GLU A 37 5.34 16.11 16.14
CA GLU A 37 5.97 17.09 17.03
C GLU A 37 7.11 17.85 16.34
N ILE A 38 7.83 17.18 15.43
CA ILE A 38 8.91 17.78 14.61
C ILE A 38 8.42 18.93 13.73
N LEU A 39 7.12 18.98 13.41
CA LEU A 39 6.54 20.01 12.56
C LEU A 39 6.10 21.26 13.33
N GLU A 40 6.21 21.25 14.67
CA GLU A 40 5.82 22.36 15.56
C GLU A 40 4.41 22.92 15.29
N LEU A 41 3.50 22.05 14.84
CA LEU A 41 2.13 22.45 14.48
C LEU A 41 1.31 22.81 15.73
N PRO A 42 0.31 23.69 15.58
CA PRO A 42 -0.70 23.88 16.62
C PRO A 42 -1.33 22.54 17.01
N LYS A 43 -1.46 22.29 18.32
CA LYS A 43 -1.92 20.99 18.85
C LYS A 43 -3.23 20.50 18.24
N HIS A 44 -4.18 21.40 17.98
CA HIS A 44 -5.46 21.05 17.35
C HIS A 44 -5.30 20.56 15.91
N LEU A 45 -4.36 21.15 15.15
CA LEU A 45 -4.07 20.76 13.78
C LEU A 45 -3.35 19.41 13.75
N ALA A 46 -2.36 19.21 14.62
CA ALA A 46 -1.66 17.93 14.75
C ALA A 46 -2.63 16.77 15.09
N ILE A 47 -3.56 16.99 16.03
CA ILE A 47 -4.59 16.01 16.36
C ILE A 47 -5.47 15.70 15.14
N SER A 48 -5.91 16.73 14.41
CA SER A 48 -6.76 16.55 13.23
C SER A 48 -6.06 15.76 12.14
N ILE A 49 -4.79 16.07 11.86
CA ILE A 49 -3.97 15.34 10.89
C ILE A 49 -3.84 13.88 11.31
N ALA A 50 -3.47 13.61 12.56
CA ALA A 50 -3.28 12.25 13.06
C ALA A 50 -4.59 11.43 13.02
N SER A 51 -5.75 12.07 13.28
CA SER A 51 -7.05 11.40 13.12
C SER A 51 -7.35 11.04 11.66
N ILE A 52 -7.07 11.93 10.70
CA ILE A 52 -7.28 11.68 9.27
C ILE A 52 -6.35 10.57 8.78
N GLN A 53 -5.04 10.66 9.05
CA GLN A 53 -4.06 9.66 8.64
C GLN A 53 -4.50 8.26 9.06
N ARG A 54 -4.94 8.09 10.31
CA ARG A 54 -5.38 6.79 10.83
C ARG A 54 -6.68 6.29 10.20
N ALA A 55 -7.67 7.15 10.02
CA ALA A 55 -8.95 6.76 9.41
C ALA A 55 -8.76 6.31 7.96
N GLU A 56 -8.00 7.07 7.19
CA GLU A 56 -7.73 6.80 5.77
C GLU A 56 -6.82 5.60 5.58
N SER A 57 -5.77 5.43 6.38
CA SER A 57 -4.92 4.23 6.32
C SER A 57 -5.73 2.95 6.60
N VAL A 58 -6.73 2.99 7.49
CA VAL A 58 -7.64 1.86 7.73
C VAL A 58 -8.55 1.60 6.54
N LEU A 59 -9.21 2.64 6.02
CA LEU A 59 -10.12 2.51 4.87
C LEU A 59 -9.40 1.95 3.65
N LEU A 60 -8.20 2.46 3.36
CA LEU A 60 -7.49 2.04 2.18
C LEU A 60 -6.69 0.75 2.39
N ALA A 61 -6.47 0.28 3.64
CA ALA A 61 -6.12 -1.12 3.89
C ALA A 61 -7.28 -2.08 3.55
N GLU A 62 -8.52 -1.74 3.90
CA GLU A 62 -9.72 -2.53 3.59
C GLU A 62 -10.00 -2.55 2.07
N GLU A 63 -9.98 -1.39 1.41
CA GLU A 63 -10.14 -1.29 -0.05
C GLU A 63 -9.05 -2.08 -0.80
N ARG A 64 -7.80 -2.03 -0.31
CA ARG A 64 -6.70 -2.81 -0.90
C ARG A 64 -6.88 -4.31 -0.71
N ALA A 65 -7.33 -4.76 0.47
CA ALA A 65 -7.62 -6.19 0.70
C ALA A 65 -8.72 -6.68 -0.24
N ASN A 66 -9.75 -5.87 -0.45
CA ASN A 66 -10.83 -6.16 -1.39
C ASN A 66 -10.34 -6.17 -2.84
N SER A 67 -9.46 -5.22 -3.22
CA SER A 67 -8.89 -5.14 -4.56
C SER A 67 -7.93 -6.30 -4.88
N LEU A 68 -7.09 -6.69 -3.91
CA LEU A 68 -6.21 -7.86 -4.04
C LEU A 68 -7.04 -9.13 -4.21
N LYS A 69 -8.08 -9.31 -3.38
CA LYS A 69 -8.97 -10.45 -3.48
C LYS A 69 -9.69 -10.51 -4.83
N ALA A 70 -10.18 -9.37 -5.33
CA ALA A 70 -10.80 -9.31 -6.66
C ALA A 70 -9.81 -9.67 -7.77
N TRP A 71 -8.56 -9.20 -7.69
CA TRP A 71 -7.52 -9.58 -8.64
C TRP A 71 -7.18 -11.07 -8.55
N GLU A 72 -7.07 -11.63 -7.34
CA GLU A 72 -6.84 -13.06 -7.13
C GLU A 72 -7.99 -13.89 -7.70
N ASP A 73 -9.24 -13.50 -7.47
CA ASP A 73 -10.45 -14.16 -7.99
C ASP A 73 -10.49 -14.12 -9.54
N ASP A 74 -10.11 -13.00 -10.15
CA ASP A 74 -10.06 -12.84 -11.61
C ASP A 74 -8.88 -13.58 -12.26
N ASN A 75 -7.81 -13.86 -11.50
CA ASN A 75 -6.56 -14.45 -12.00
C ASN A 75 -6.27 -15.83 -11.40
N ILE A 76 -7.30 -16.55 -10.91
CA ILE A 76 -7.13 -17.92 -10.42
C ILE A 76 -6.62 -18.80 -11.56
N CYS A 77 -5.32 -19.10 -11.53
CA CYS A 77 -4.68 -20.03 -12.43
C CYS A 77 -4.47 -21.36 -11.70
N PHE A 78 -5.35 -22.33 -11.97
CA PHE A 78 -5.17 -23.66 -11.42
C PHE A 78 -3.92 -24.31 -12.00
N ILE A 79 -3.05 -24.81 -11.11
CA ILE A 79 -1.90 -25.59 -11.54
C ILE A 79 -2.43 -26.85 -12.22
N SER A 80 -2.00 -27.10 -13.46
CA SER A 80 -2.36 -28.31 -14.20
C SER A 80 -2.02 -29.55 -13.38
N SER A 81 -2.94 -30.51 -13.30
CA SER A 81 -2.71 -31.80 -12.64
C SER A 81 -1.54 -32.59 -13.24
N TYR A 82 -1.09 -32.21 -14.43
CA TYR A 82 0.04 -32.81 -15.12
C TYR A 82 1.33 -32.02 -14.94
N ALA A 83 1.33 -30.84 -14.30
CA ALA A 83 2.51 -29.98 -14.19
C ALA A 83 3.74 -30.71 -13.60
N MET A 84 3.52 -31.64 -12.66
CA MET A 84 4.58 -32.42 -12.03
C MET A 84 4.94 -33.72 -12.77
N ASN A 85 4.08 -34.19 -13.66
CA ASN A 85 4.18 -35.50 -14.30
C ASN A 85 4.26 -35.43 -15.84
N LEU A 86 4.40 -34.23 -16.40
CA LEU A 86 4.42 -34.02 -17.84
C LEU A 86 5.73 -34.56 -18.42
N ALA A 87 5.63 -35.64 -19.19
CA ALA A 87 6.78 -36.20 -19.88
C ALA A 87 7.24 -35.25 -21.01
N GLN A 88 8.50 -34.83 -20.95
CA GLN A 88 9.15 -34.09 -22.03
C GLN A 88 9.92 -35.07 -22.93
N ILE A 89 9.76 -34.92 -24.25
CA ILE A 89 10.47 -35.75 -25.22
C ILE A 89 11.94 -35.35 -25.34
N ASN A 90 12.81 -36.33 -25.58
CA ASN A 90 14.23 -36.11 -25.83
C ASN A 90 14.48 -35.40 -27.16
N ASN A 91 15.62 -34.72 -27.29
CA ASN A 91 16.03 -33.95 -28.48
C ASN A 91 15.09 -32.78 -28.81
N SER A 92 14.78 -31.95 -27.82
CA SER A 92 13.93 -30.78 -28.01
C SER A 92 14.54 -29.78 -29.01
N VAL A 93 13.67 -29.12 -29.76
CA VAL A 93 14.06 -28.06 -30.70
C VAL A 93 14.22 -26.75 -29.93
N ARG A 94 15.26 -25.97 -30.26
CA ARG A 94 15.46 -24.63 -29.71
C ARG A 94 14.50 -23.66 -30.37
N ILE A 95 13.52 -23.15 -29.62
CA ILE A 95 12.59 -22.12 -30.08
C ILE A 95 13.25 -20.75 -29.85
N PRO A 96 13.44 -19.92 -30.90
CA PRO A 96 14.01 -18.59 -30.75
C PRO A 96 13.00 -17.63 -30.10
N PRO A 97 13.45 -16.63 -29.32
CA PRO A 97 12.59 -15.53 -28.88
C PRO A 97 12.15 -14.69 -30.09
N SER A 98 10.89 -14.27 -30.10
CA SER A 98 10.27 -13.37 -31.07
C SER A 98 10.58 -11.90 -30.79
#